data_AF-A0A914JP73-F1
#
_entry.id   AF-A0A914JP73-F1
#
_cell.length_a   1.000
_cell.length_b   1.000
_cell.length_c   1.000
_cell.angle_alpha   90.00
_cell.angle_beta   90.00
_cell.angle_gamma   90.00
#
_symmetry.space_group_name_H-M   'P 1'
#
loop_
_entity.id
_entity.type
_entity.pdbx_description
1 polymer ?
#
loop_
_entity_poly.entity_id
_entity_poly.type
_entity_poly.pdbx_seq_one_letter_code
_entity_poly.pdbx_strand_id
1 'polypeptide(L)'
;MFPVIPNAQMSTAIYFSIALIALILCVGSFFYLRKNEFYIFQMAVEKRASQERGVYALRDYISTFKQFWRPLLNVWSVFFVTLFLFPSVLLNVKLYPLSRNTKEAYDLFIPQNLFAIVFIFLNFNFFSVVGSKSADFFQFPKSPKYLWIPCVVRFLFIPFFFSCAYIPSDWRGAWPILIKNEWAFFVLVSLMSYSHGYYSSIAMMYAPRGADASKARIVGKMSAFFLVFGIASGIACSFIAEYPVHIGSKTV
;
A
#
# COMPACT_ATOMS: atom_id res chain seq x y z
N MET A 1 -7.09 25.54 -2.38
CA MET A 1 -6.07 26.60 -2.51
C MET A 1 -4.84 26.13 -1.74
N PHE A 2 -3.80 25.71 -2.44
CA PHE A 2 -2.55 25.23 -1.83
C PHE A 2 -1.89 26.36 -1.03
N PRO A 3 -1.28 26.09 0.14
CA PRO A 3 -0.63 27.15 0.91
C PRO A 3 0.59 27.64 0.13
N VAL A 4 0.65 28.96 -0.09
CA VAL A 4 1.86 29.64 -0.53
C VAL A 4 2.85 29.55 0.63
N ILE A 5 3.77 28.60 0.50
CA ILE A 5 4.99 28.54 1.32
C ILE A 5 5.73 29.86 1.02
N PRO A 6 6.24 30.60 2.02
CA PRO A 6 6.83 31.92 1.83
C PRO A 6 7.97 31.96 0.79
N ASN A 7 8.53 30.79 0.45
CA ASN A 7 9.23 30.54 -0.80
C ASN A 7 8.90 29.12 -1.32
N ALA A 8 7.89 28.99 -2.20
CA ALA A 8 7.56 27.72 -2.87
C ALA A 8 8.78 27.08 -3.56
N GLN A 9 9.71 27.91 -4.05
CA GLN A 9 10.99 27.48 -4.61
C GLN A 9 11.88 26.77 -3.58
N MET A 10 11.95 27.26 -2.34
CA MET A 10 12.77 26.68 -1.28
C MET A 10 12.23 25.32 -0.82
N SER A 11 10.92 25.19 -0.65
CA SER A 11 10.33 23.88 -0.30
C SER A 11 10.47 22.87 -1.43
N THR A 12 10.29 23.29 -2.68
CA THR A 12 10.50 22.43 -3.85
C THR A 12 11.96 21.98 -3.92
N ALA A 13 12.92 22.89 -3.72
CA ALA A 13 14.34 22.58 -3.69
C ALA A 13 14.71 21.58 -2.58
N ILE A 14 14.09 21.67 -1.39
CA ILE A 14 14.30 20.71 -0.30
C ILE A 14 13.77 19.32 -0.69
N TYR A 15 12.55 19.21 -1.24
CA TYR A 15 12.00 17.92 -1.65
C TYR A 15 12.82 17.26 -2.76
N PHE A 16 13.25 18.04 -3.76
CA PHE A 16 14.14 17.54 -4.82
C PHE A 16 15.50 17.11 -4.25
N SER A 17 16.07 17.87 -3.33
CA SER A 17 17.34 17.52 -2.68
C SER A 17 17.25 16.20 -1.92
N ILE A 18 16.20 16.02 -1.11
CA ILE A 18 15.97 14.77 -0.37
C ILE A 18 15.78 13.59 -1.33
N ALA A 19 14.97 13.76 -2.39
CA ALA A 19 14.75 12.73 -3.40
C ALA A 19 16.05 12.36 -4.14
N LEU A 20 16.89 13.35 -4.46
CA LEU A 20 18.18 13.14 -5.12
C LEU A 20 19.15 12.36 -4.21
N ILE A 21 19.24 12.73 -2.92
CA ILE A 21 20.06 12.01 -1.94
C ILE A 21 19.59 10.55 -1.83
N ALA A 22 18.27 10.34 -1.70
CA ALA A 22 17.70 8.99 -1.63
C ALA A 22 18.01 8.18 -2.91
N LEU A 23 17.93 8.80 -4.09
CA LEU A 23 18.28 8.17 -5.36
C LEU A 23 19.76 7.78 -5.41
N ILE A 24 20.66 8.69 -5.01
CA ILE A 24 22.12 8.42 -4.96
C ILE A 24 22.39 7.26 -4.00
N LEU A 25 21.76 7.22 -2.83
CA LEU A 25 21.90 6.13 -1.87
C LEU A 25 21.39 4.79 -2.45
N CYS A 26 20.25 4.79 -3.15
CA CYS A 26 19.72 3.61 -3.81
C CYS A 26 20.66 3.09 -4.91
N VAL A 27 21.15 3.98 -5.78
CA VAL A 27 22.07 3.63 -6.87
C VAL A 27 23.41 3.14 -6.30
N GLY A 28 23.95 3.82 -5.30
CA GLY A 28 25.17 3.40 -4.59
C GLY A 28 25.02 2.01 -3.97
N SER A 29 23.90 1.76 -3.30
CA SER A 29 23.58 0.44 -2.71
C SER A 29 23.47 -0.66 -3.77
N PHE A 30 22.88 -0.36 -4.94
CA PHE A 30 22.81 -1.29 -6.06
C PHE A 30 24.21 -1.65 -6.61
N PHE A 31 25.07 -0.65 -6.81
CA PHE A 31 26.45 -0.91 -7.24
C PHE A 31 27.26 -1.69 -6.20
N TYR A 32 27.05 -1.41 -4.92
CA TYR A 32 27.67 -2.16 -3.82
C TYR A 32 27.22 -3.63 -3.81
N LEU A 33 25.90 -3.88 -3.88
CA LEU A 33 25.33 -5.23 -3.97
C LEU A 33 25.89 -6.02 -5.15
N ARG A 34 26.02 -5.38 -6.32
CA ARG A 34 26.55 -6.03 -7.53
C ARG A 34 28.03 -6.44 -7.41
N LYS A 35 28.81 -5.79 -6.54
CA LYS A 35 30.21 -6.16 -6.28
C LYS A 35 30.35 -7.31 -5.27
N ASN A 36 29.29 -7.63 -4.52
CA ASN A 36 29.36 -8.67 -3.50
C ASN A 36 29.49 -10.06 -4.16
N GLU A 37 30.50 -10.83 -3.74
CA GLU A 37 30.77 -12.16 -4.28
C GLU A 37 29.57 -13.11 -4.12
N PHE A 38 28.83 -12.98 -3.01
CA PHE A 38 27.61 -13.76 -2.79
C PHE A 38 26.53 -13.51 -3.84
N TYR A 39 26.34 -12.24 -4.23
CA TYR A 39 25.37 -11.87 -5.26
C TYR A 39 25.79 -12.42 -6.63
N ILE A 40 27.06 -12.30 -6.98
CA ILE A 40 27.62 -12.82 -8.24
C ILE A 40 27.45 -14.34 -8.31
N PHE A 41 27.75 -15.05 -7.22
CA PHE A 41 27.59 -16.50 -7.14
C PHE A 41 26.13 -16.92 -7.35
N GLN A 42 25.17 -16.32 -6.63
CA GLN A 42 23.75 -16.64 -6.78
C GLN A 42 23.23 -16.34 -8.19
N MET A 43 23.64 -15.20 -8.77
CA MET A 43 23.25 -14.83 -10.14
C MET A 43 23.81 -15.81 -11.18
N ALA A 44 25.04 -16.31 -10.98
CA ALA A 44 25.66 -17.30 -11.86
C ALA A 44 24.95 -18.67 -11.79
N VAL A 45 24.64 -19.14 -10.58
CA VAL A 45 23.82 -20.35 -10.36
C VAL A 45 22.45 -20.18 -11.03
N GLU A 46 21.83 -19.01 -10.87
CA GLU A 46 20.53 -18.74 -11.44
C GLU A 46 20.54 -18.74 -12.97
N LYS A 47 21.57 -18.15 -13.59
CA LYS A 47 21.75 -18.13 -15.05
C LYS A 47 21.94 -19.54 -15.62
N ARG A 48 22.76 -20.39 -14.98
CA ARG A 48 22.95 -21.80 -15.38
C ARG A 48 21.64 -22.58 -15.29
N ALA A 49 20.92 -22.46 -14.17
CA ALA A 49 19.62 -23.10 -14.00
C ALA A 49 18.56 -22.61 -15.00
N SER A 50 18.66 -21.38 -15.50
CA SER A 50 17.80 -20.86 -16.58
C SER A 50 18.12 -21.47 -17.93
N GLN A 51 19.42 -21.62 -18.23
CA GLN A 51 19.90 -22.15 -19.49
C GLN A 51 19.57 -23.64 -19.64
N GLU A 52 19.65 -24.41 -18.56
CA GLU A 52 19.26 -25.83 -18.53
C GLU A 52 17.75 -26.05 -18.66
N ARG A 53 16.92 -25.14 -18.14
CA ARG A 53 15.46 -25.30 -18.09
C ARG A 53 14.72 -24.83 -19.34
N GLY A 54 15.38 -24.09 -20.24
CA GLY A 54 14.76 -23.54 -21.45
C GLY A 54 13.66 -22.51 -21.17
N VAL A 55 12.90 -22.15 -22.20
CA VAL A 55 11.78 -21.20 -22.11
C VAL A 55 10.55 -21.90 -21.51
N TYR A 56 9.99 -21.35 -20.44
CA TYR A 56 8.77 -21.88 -19.82
C TYR A 56 7.56 -21.79 -20.76
N ALA A 57 6.83 -22.89 -20.93
CA ALA A 57 5.63 -22.92 -21.76
C ALA A 57 4.41 -22.35 -21.00
N LEU A 58 3.38 -21.90 -21.73
CA LEU A 58 2.13 -21.39 -21.11
C LEU A 58 1.48 -22.44 -20.18
N ARG A 59 1.61 -23.73 -20.51
CA ARG A 59 1.14 -24.85 -19.68
C ARG A 59 1.79 -24.84 -18.28
N ASP A 60 3.05 -24.44 -18.17
CA ASP A 60 3.77 -24.37 -16.90
C ASP A 60 3.24 -23.22 -16.04
N TYR A 61 2.91 -22.08 -16.65
CA TYR A 61 2.26 -20.97 -15.96
C TYR A 61 0.86 -21.35 -15.47
N ILE A 62 0.05 -22.01 -16.30
CA ILE A 62 -1.31 -22.42 -15.91
C ILE A 62 -1.28 -23.47 -14.79
N SER A 63 -0.39 -24.46 -14.87
CA SER A 63 -0.25 -25.48 -13.83
C SER A 63 0.26 -24.89 -12.51
N THR A 64 1.23 -23.97 -12.59
CA THR A 64 1.74 -23.23 -11.44
C THR A 64 0.66 -22.33 -10.83
N PHE A 65 -0.13 -21.64 -11.65
CA PHE A 65 -1.26 -20.84 -11.19
C PHE A 65 -2.25 -21.68 -10.39
N LYS A 66 -2.69 -22.83 -10.94
CA LYS A 66 -3.63 -23.73 -10.26
C LYS A 66 -3.10 -24.22 -8.91
N GLN A 67 -1.79 -24.40 -8.78
CA GLN A 67 -1.17 -24.84 -7.53
C GLN A 67 -0.99 -23.69 -6.52
N PHE A 68 -0.64 -22.49 -6.97
CA PHE A 68 -0.26 -21.35 -6.11
C PHE A 68 -1.25 -20.17 -6.14
N TRP A 69 -2.48 -20.38 -6.58
CA TRP A 69 -3.49 -19.31 -6.67
C TRP A 69 -3.77 -18.61 -5.33
N ARG A 70 -3.72 -19.33 -4.20
CA ARG A 70 -3.99 -18.73 -2.87
C ARG A 70 -2.92 -17.71 -2.44
N PRO A 71 -1.60 -18.04 -2.44
CA PRO A 71 -0.56 -17.03 -2.21
C PRO A 71 -0.62 -15.85 -3.19
N LEU A 72 -0.91 -16.10 -4.47
CA LEU A 72 -1.02 -15.05 -5.48
C LEU A 72 -2.18 -14.09 -5.21
N LEU A 73 -3.35 -14.61 -4.80
CA LEU A 73 -4.48 -13.80 -4.39
C LEU A 73 -4.22 -13.04 -3.09
N ASN A 74 -3.46 -13.61 -2.15
CA ASN A 74 -3.05 -12.88 -0.95
C ASN A 74 -2.22 -11.64 -1.32
N VAL A 75 -1.24 -11.77 -2.23
CA VAL A 75 -0.48 -10.62 -2.75
C VAL A 75 -1.42 -9.58 -3.35
N TRP A 76 -2.29 -10.00 -4.27
CA TRP A 76 -3.26 -9.10 -4.91
C TRP A 76 -4.13 -8.36 -3.89
N SER A 77 -4.71 -9.06 -2.93
CA SER A 77 -5.63 -8.49 -1.94
C SER A 77 -4.97 -7.40 -1.07
N VAL A 78 -3.71 -7.59 -0.67
CA VAL A 78 -2.99 -6.63 0.17
C VAL A 78 -2.78 -5.32 -0.56
N PHE A 79 -2.36 -5.39 -1.84
CA PHE A 79 -2.17 -4.21 -2.68
C PHE A 79 -3.50 -3.57 -3.11
N PHE A 80 -4.50 -4.40 -3.45
CA PHE A 80 -5.83 -3.95 -3.84
C PHE A 80 -6.50 -3.12 -2.75
N VAL A 81 -6.65 -3.67 -1.54
CA VAL A 81 -7.33 -2.98 -0.44
C VAL A 81 -6.63 -1.67 -0.09
N THR A 82 -5.30 -1.67 -0.09
CA THR A 82 -4.53 -0.48 0.23
C THR A 82 -4.67 0.60 -0.82
N LEU A 83 -4.53 0.28 -2.10
CA LEU A 83 -4.60 1.28 -3.17
C LEU A 83 -6.03 1.69 -3.50
N PHE A 84 -7.01 0.88 -3.13
CA PHE A 84 -8.41 1.27 -3.15
C PHE A 84 -8.70 2.38 -2.12
N LEU A 85 -8.06 2.33 -0.94
CA LEU A 85 -8.31 3.29 0.14
C LEU A 85 -7.34 4.49 0.13
N PHE A 86 -6.05 4.24 -0.10
CA PHE A 86 -4.98 5.23 -0.07
C PHE A 86 -4.51 5.60 -1.48
N PRO A 87 -4.36 6.90 -1.82
CA PRO A 87 -4.66 8.07 -0.98
C PRO A 87 -6.11 8.58 -1.15
N SER A 88 -6.77 8.21 -2.24
CA SER A 88 -7.97 8.85 -2.77
C SER A 88 -9.16 8.84 -1.79
N VAL A 89 -9.59 7.67 -1.29
CA VAL A 89 -10.70 7.59 -0.32
C VAL A 89 -10.35 8.27 1.00
N LEU A 90 -9.11 8.14 1.47
CA LEU A 90 -8.64 8.75 2.72
C LEU A 90 -8.61 10.29 2.66
N LEU A 91 -8.30 10.89 1.51
CA LEU A 91 -8.29 12.34 1.32
C LEU A 91 -9.68 12.97 1.36
N ASN A 92 -10.71 12.18 1.05
CA ASN A 92 -12.10 12.61 1.05
C ASN A 92 -12.75 12.61 2.45
N VAL A 93 -12.06 12.07 3.46
CA VAL A 93 -12.51 12.13 4.85
C VAL A 93 -12.28 13.56 5.37
N LYS A 94 -13.37 14.32 5.51
CA LYS A 94 -13.33 15.65 6.13
C LYS A 94 -13.34 15.47 7.65
N LEU A 95 -12.36 16.06 8.33
CA LEU A 95 -12.45 16.19 9.80
C LEU A 95 -13.67 17.03 10.14
N TYR A 96 -14.45 16.56 11.10
CA TYR A 96 -15.62 17.28 11.61
C TYR A 96 -15.14 18.54 12.33
N PRO A 97 -15.52 19.77 11.92
CA PRO A 97 -15.43 20.89 12.83
C PRO A 97 -16.45 20.65 13.95
N LEU A 98 -15.98 20.53 15.19
CA LEU A 98 -16.80 20.33 16.38
C LEU A 98 -17.76 21.50 16.69
N SER A 99 -17.71 22.61 15.96
CA SER A 99 -18.68 23.70 16.08
C SER A 99 -18.80 24.48 14.78
N ARG A 100 -20.04 24.64 14.29
CA ARG A 100 -20.37 25.47 13.12
C ARG A 100 -20.21 26.97 13.38
N ASN A 101 -19.93 27.38 14.63
CA ASN A 101 -19.95 28.78 15.06
C ASN A 101 -18.69 29.26 15.79
N THR A 102 -17.64 28.44 15.88
CA THR A 102 -16.39 28.84 16.52
C THR A 102 -15.24 28.37 15.64
N LYS A 103 -14.45 29.32 15.11
CA LYS A 103 -13.22 29.07 14.34
C LYS A 103 -12.11 28.39 15.17
N GLU A 104 -12.41 27.94 16.38
CA GLU A 104 -11.46 27.47 17.38
C GLU A 104 -12.07 26.26 18.11
N ALA A 105 -11.83 25.07 17.57
CA ALA A 105 -11.90 23.79 18.29
C ALA A 105 -11.24 22.71 17.42
N TYR A 106 -9.98 22.96 17.06
CA TYR A 106 -9.10 21.95 16.49
C TYR A 106 -8.15 21.55 17.62
N ASP A 107 -8.41 20.43 18.27
CA ASP A 107 -7.61 19.96 19.43
C ASP A 107 -6.39 19.13 18.99
N LEU A 108 -5.86 19.46 17.81
CA LEU A 108 -4.69 18.86 17.21
C LEU A 108 -3.62 19.94 17.02
N PHE A 109 -2.39 19.63 17.44
CA PHE A 109 -1.23 20.51 17.39
C PHE A 109 -0.80 20.94 15.97
N ILE A 110 -1.52 20.52 14.92
CA ILE A 110 -1.09 20.60 13.51
C ILE A 110 -2.14 21.37 12.70
N PRO A 111 -1.76 22.35 11.88
CA PRO A 111 -2.70 23.15 11.11
C PRO A 111 -3.37 22.33 10.00
N GLN A 112 -4.64 22.65 9.67
CA GLN A 112 -5.50 21.89 8.76
C GLN A 112 -4.89 21.63 7.37
N ASN A 113 -4.06 22.55 6.88
CA ASN A 113 -3.35 22.43 5.60
C ASN A 113 -2.27 21.33 5.60
N LEU A 114 -1.71 20.98 6.76
CA LEU A 114 -0.72 19.92 6.93
C LEU A 114 -1.32 18.59 7.35
N PHE A 115 -2.61 18.55 7.69
CA PHE A 115 -3.26 17.35 8.20
C PHE A 115 -3.13 16.16 7.24
N ALA A 116 -3.54 16.31 5.98
CA ALA A 116 -3.46 15.23 5.00
C ALA A 116 -2.01 14.77 4.78
N ILE A 117 -1.07 15.71 4.74
CA ILE A 117 0.35 15.41 4.53
C ILE A 117 0.91 14.59 5.69
N VAL A 118 0.62 14.99 6.94
CA VAL A 118 1.18 14.33 8.13
C VAL A 118 0.41 13.06 8.49
N PHE A 119 -0.91 13.13 8.61
CA PHE A 119 -1.76 12.04 9.13
C PHE A 119 -2.07 10.97 8.08
N ILE A 120 -2.05 11.31 6.79
CA ILE A 120 -2.33 10.34 5.72
C ILE A 120 -1.02 9.94 5.06
N PHE A 121 -0.29 10.86 4.41
CA PHE A 121 0.89 10.48 3.63
C PHE A 121 2.10 10.07 4.47
N LEU A 122 2.54 10.92 5.40
CA LEU A 122 3.73 10.64 6.22
C LEU A 122 3.49 9.45 7.14
N ASN A 123 2.36 9.45 7.85
CA ASN A 123 1.94 8.32 8.68
C ASN A 123 1.94 7.01 7.88
N PHE A 124 1.29 7.00 6.71
CA PHE A 124 1.19 5.80 5.90
C PHE A 124 2.56 5.26 5.49
N ASN A 125 3.43 6.12 4.99
CA ASN A 125 4.76 5.72 4.54
C ASN A 125 5.64 5.27 5.72
N PHE A 126 5.60 5.98 6.84
CA PHE A 126 6.37 5.63 8.03
C PHE A 126 5.97 4.26 8.58
N PHE A 127 4.68 4.05 8.85
CA PHE A 127 4.19 2.78 9.38
C PHE A 127 4.35 1.63 8.39
N SER A 128 4.25 1.88 7.08
CA SER A 128 4.54 0.89 6.05
C SER A 128 6.00 0.41 6.12
N VAL A 129 6.97 1.33 6.22
CA VAL A 129 8.38 0.96 6.38
C VAL A 129 8.61 0.17 7.67
N VAL A 130 8.03 0.62 8.79
CA VAL A 130 8.12 -0.09 10.08
C VAL A 130 7.53 -1.50 9.98
N GLY A 131 6.38 -1.65 9.31
CA GLY A 131 5.75 -2.95 9.05
C GLY A 131 6.59 -3.87 8.17
N SER A 132 7.18 -3.34 7.09
CA SER A 132 8.06 -4.14 6.22
C SER A 132 9.33 -4.58 6.94
N LYS A 133 9.87 -3.74 7.84
CA LYS A 133 11.02 -4.10 8.69
C LYS A 133 10.65 -5.12 9.75
N SER A 134 9.48 -5.01 10.38
CA SER A 134 9.05 -6.00 11.37
C SER A 134 8.77 -7.37 10.75
N ALA A 135 8.38 -7.43 9.47
CA ALA A 135 8.25 -8.70 8.72
C ALA A 135 9.57 -9.46 8.56
N ASP A 136 10.71 -8.75 8.55
CA ASP A 136 12.04 -9.36 8.49
C ASP A 136 12.44 -9.95 9.85
N PHE A 137 12.15 -9.22 10.93
CA PHE A 137 12.47 -9.64 12.30
C PHE A 137 11.55 -10.76 12.82
N PHE A 138 10.25 -10.67 12.54
CA PHE A 138 9.25 -11.62 13.00
C PHE A 138 8.25 -11.97 11.91
N GLN A 139 8.23 -13.24 11.53
CA GLN A 139 7.37 -13.75 10.45
C GLN A 139 6.13 -14.46 11.02
N PHE A 140 4.98 -13.80 10.93
CA PHE A 140 3.68 -14.31 11.34
C PHE A 140 2.65 -14.13 10.22
N PRO A 141 1.84 -15.15 9.92
CA PRO A 141 1.82 -16.51 10.49
C PRO A 141 2.99 -17.36 10.01
N LYS A 142 3.60 -18.19 10.86
CA LYS A 142 4.72 -19.08 10.47
C LYS A 142 4.39 -20.04 9.32
N SER A 143 3.12 -20.40 9.15
CA SER A 143 2.67 -21.24 8.04
C SER A 143 2.04 -20.40 6.92
N PRO A 144 2.48 -20.56 5.66
CA PRO A 144 1.89 -19.87 4.49
C PRO A 144 0.38 -20.13 4.33
N LYS A 145 -0.11 -21.23 4.90
CA LYS A 145 -1.53 -21.64 4.87
C LYS A 145 -2.45 -20.70 5.64
N TYR A 146 -1.97 -19.91 6.61
CA TYR A 146 -2.80 -19.01 7.41
C TYR A 146 -2.74 -17.55 6.94
N LEU A 147 -1.91 -17.24 5.94
CA LEU A 147 -1.74 -15.86 5.46
C LEU A 147 -3.02 -15.26 4.85
N TRP A 148 -3.96 -16.09 4.39
CA TRP A 148 -5.23 -15.61 3.86
C TRP A 148 -6.10 -14.93 4.93
N ILE A 149 -5.99 -15.33 6.20
CA ILE A 149 -6.80 -14.77 7.29
C ILE A 149 -6.57 -13.26 7.42
N PRO A 150 -5.33 -12.78 7.65
CA PRO A 150 -5.11 -11.34 7.70
C PRO A 150 -5.42 -10.65 6.38
N CYS A 151 -5.17 -11.28 5.22
CA CYS A 151 -5.56 -10.72 3.92
C CYS A 151 -7.07 -10.47 3.81
N VAL A 152 -7.91 -11.39 4.29
CA VAL A 152 -9.36 -11.24 4.31
C VAL A 152 -9.81 -10.21 5.35
N VAL A 153 -9.20 -10.21 6.55
CA VAL A 153 -9.47 -9.21 7.59
C VAL A 153 -9.22 -7.79 7.07
N ARG A 154 -8.27 -7.59 6.16
CA ARG A 154 -8.02 -6.27 5.55
C ARG A 154 -9.23 -5.73 4.80
N PHE A 155 -10.07 -6.56 4.20
CA PHE A 155 -11.28 -6.08 3.54
C PHE A 155 -12.24 -5.40 4.52
N LEU A 156 -12.16 -5.69 5.83
CA LEU A 156 -12.93 -4.97 6.85
C LEU A 156 -12.51 -3.50 6.95
N PHE A 157 -11.27 -3.14 6.61
CA PHE A 157 -10.87 -1.72 6.56
C PHE A 157 -11.75 -0.92 5.60
N ILE A 158 -12.23 -1.52 4.51
CA ILE A 158 -13.08 -0.84 3.53
C ILE A 158 -14.37 -0.29 4.18
N PRO A 159 -15.29 -1.11 4.71
CA PRO A 159 -16.48 -0.58 5.37
C PRO A 159 -16.14 0.29 6.59
N PHE A 160 -15.06 0.02 7.32
CA PHE A 160 -14.63 0.88 8.43
C PHE A 160 -14.27 2.30 7.96
N PHE A 161 -13.48 2.46 6.90
CA PHE A 161 -13.13 3.79 6.37
C PHE A 161 -14.30 4.50 5.70
N PHE A 162 -15.24 3.76 5.09
CA PHE A 162 -16.51 4.34 4.62
C PHE A 162 -17.46 4.73 5.77
N SER A 163 -17.34 4.10 6.95
CA SER A 163 -18.12 4.42 8.16
C SER A 163 -17.49 5.50 9.05
N CYS A 164 -16.18 5.73 8.92
CA CYS A 164 -15.54 6.99 9.31
C CYS A 164 -16.14 8.10 8.44
N ALA A 165 -16.19 9.34 8.95
CA ALA A 165 -16.92 10.47 8.34
C ALA A 165 -16.49 10.82 6.89
N TYR A 166 -16.85 9.96 5.93
CA TYR A 166 -16.84 10.18 4.51
C TYR A 166 -18.09 10.98 4.22
N ILE A 167 -17.93 12.27 3.98
CA ILE A 167 -19.04 13.15 3.58
C ILE A 167 -18.86 13.45 2.09
N PRO A 168 -19.36 12.60 1.18
CA PRO A 168 -19.81 13.09 -0.10
C PRO A 168 -20.96 14.04 0.17
N SER A 169 -20.85 15.25 -0.33
CA SER A 169 -21.78 16.36 -0.15
C SER A 169 -23.25 16.00 -0.46
N ASP A 170 -23.47 14.92 -1.23
CA ASP A 170 -24.75 14.63 -1.90
C ASP A 170 -25.39 13.30 -1.50
N TRP A 171 -24.73 12.49 -0.65
CA TRP A 171 -25.26 11.18 -0.21
C TRP A 171 -25.42 11.11 1.32
N ARG A 172 -26.21 12.03 1.89
CA ARG A 172 -26.48 12.12 3.34
C ARG A 172 -27.29 10.96 3.93
N GLY A 173 -27.57 9.89 3.18
CA GLY A 173 -28.65 8.95 3.50
C GLY A 173 -28.31 7.48 3.78
N ALA A 174 -27.18 6.91 3.35
CA ALA A 174 -27.05 5.43 3.37
C ALA A 174 -26.06 4.83 4.38
N TRP A 175 -25.13 5.60 4.95
CA TRP A 175 -24.13 5.04 5.88
C TRP A 175 -24.04 5.86 7.18
N PRO A 176 -24.28 5.23 8.35
CA PRO A 176 -24.21 5.92 9.62
C PRO A 176 -22.75 6.29 9.94
N ILE A 177 -22.52 7.54 10.33
CA ILE A 177 -21.23 8.02 10.80
C ILE A 177 -20.99 7.41 12.19
N LEU A 178 -20.18 6.35 12.25
CA LEU A 178 -19.94 5.60 13.49
C LEU A 178 -18.76 6.15 14.30
N ILE A 179 -17.79 6.80 13.65
CA ILE A 179 -16.57 7.29 14.31
C ILE A 179 -16.45 8.81 14.09
N LYS A 180 -16.66 9.58 15.16
CA LYS A 180 -16.51 11.05 15.22
C LYS A 180 -15.20 11.49 15.89
N ASN A 181 -14.22 10.60 16.04
CA ASN A 181 -12.96 10.85 16.73
C ASN A 181 -11.78 10.85 15.75
N GLU A 182 -11.06 11.97 15.68
CA GLU A 182 -9.91 12.20 14.79
C GLU A 182 -8.74 11.25 15.12
N TRP A 183 -8.54 10.94 16.41
CA TRP A 183 -7.53 9.99 16.87
C TRP A 183 -7.85 8.56 16.44
N ALA A 184 -9.13 8.18 16.42
CA ALA A 184 -9.54 6.87 15.96
C ALA A 184 -9.28 6.69 14.46
N PHE A 185 -9.50 7.74 13.64
CA PHE A 185 -9.11 7.74 12.24
C PHE A 185 -7.60 7.58 12.07
N PHE A 186 -6.80 8.34 12.82
CA PHE A 186 -5.34 8.23 12.79
C PHE A 186 -4.83 6.83 13.15
N VAL A 187 -5.36 6.24 14.23
CA VAL A 187 -5.01 4.87 14.64
C VAL A 187 -5.40 3.87 13.54
N LEU A 188 -6.55 4.04 12.89
CA LEU A 188 -7.01 3.16 11.82
C LEU A 188 -6.11 3.26 10.58
N VAL A 189 -5.69 4.46 10.18
CA VAL A 189 -4.72 4.67 9.09
C VAL A 189 -3.40 4.00 9.46
N SER A 190 -2.88 4.27 10.66
CA SER A 190 -1.61 3.68 11.15
C SER A 190 -1.65 2.15 11.12
N LEU A 191 -2.75 1.55 11.58
CA LEU A 191 -2.95 0.10 11.58
C LEU A 191 -3.02 -0.48 10.17
N MET A 192 -3.74 0.18 9.26
CA MET A 192 -3.83 -0.22 7.86
C MET A 192 -2.46 -0.16 7.16
N SER A 193 -1.68 0.89 7.44
CA SER A 193 -0.34 1.11 6.90
C SER A 193 0.68 0.13 7.41
N TYR A 194 0.71 -0.10 8.73
CA TYR A 194 1.60 -1.10 9.33
C TYR A 194 1.32 -2.49 8.77
N SER A 195 0.03 -2.89 8.75
CA SER A 195 -0.37 -4.17 8.20
C SER A 195 -0.09 -4.29 6.70
N HIS A 196 -0.16 -3.20 5.93
CA HIS A 196 0.22 -3.19 4.52
C HIS A 196 1.71 -3.52 4.34
N GLY A 197 2.59 -2.80 5.04
CA GLY A 197 4.03 -3.06 4.98
C GLY A 197 4.36 -4.50 5.39
N TYR A 198 3.78 -4.94 6.51
CA TYR A 198 4.03 -6.28 7.05
C TYR A 198 3.59 -7.41 6.10
N TYR A 199 2.33 -7.39 5.67
CA TYR A 199 1.79 -8.48 4.85
C TYR A 199 2.24 -8.42 3.39
N SER A 200 2.58 -7.24 2.86
CA SER A 200 3.16 -7.15 1.51
C SER A 200 4.52 -7.85 1.45
N SER A 201 5.39 -7.60 2.44
CA SER A 201 6.69 -8.27 2.56
C SER A 201 6.53 -9.79 2.76
N ILE A 202 5.67 -10.23 3.68
CA ILE A 202 5.46 -11.67 3.93
C ILE A 202 4.85 -12.38 2.72
N ALA A 203 3.85 -11.80 2.06
CA ALA A 203 3.20 -12.41 0.91
C ALA A 203 4.17 -12.60 -0.26
N MET A 204 4.99 -11.60 -0.56
CA MET A 204 6.00 -11.70 -1.61
C MET A 204 7.14 -12.67 -1.27
N MET A 205 7.43 -12.88 0.01
CA MET A 205 8.45 -13.81 0.47
C MET A 205 7.96 -15.26 0.50
N TYR A 206 6.72 -15.49 0.96
CA TYR A 206 6.16 -16.84 1.09
C TYR A 206 5.72 -17.44 -0.24
N ALA A 207 5.25 -16.63 -1.20
CA ALA A 207 4.81 -17.13 -2.49
C ALA A 207 5.90 -17.96 -3.21
N PRO A 208 7.13 -17.46 -3.45
CA PRO A 208 8.17 -18.25 -4.10
C PRO A 208 8.82 -19.29 -3.18
N ARG A 209 8.93 -19.04 -1.86
CA ARG A 209 9.56 -19.98 -0.91
C ARG A 209 8.78 -21.28 -0.71
N GLY A 210 7.46 -21.23 -0.84
CA GLY A 210 6.61 -22.42 -0.72
C GLY A 210 6.61 -23.31 -1.97
N ALA A 211 7.28 -22.90 -3.04
CA ALA A 211 7.33 -23.63 -4.31
C ALA A 211 8.66 -24.35 -4.49
N ASP A 212 8.63 -25.51 -5.16
CA ASP A 212 9.84 -26.22 -5.58
C ASP A 212 10.76 -25.30 -6.39
N ALA A 213 12.06 -25.51 -6.32
CA ALA A 213 13.05 -24.68 -7.01
C ALA A 213 12.79 -24.55 -8.53
N SER A 214 12.08 -25.50 -9.15
CA SER A 214 11.64 -25.46 -10.55
C SER A 214 10.55 -24.41 -10.80
N LYS A 215 9.59 -24.28 -9.88
CA LYS A 215 8.40 -23.42 -9.98
C LYS A 215 8.55 -22.09 -9.24
N ALA A 216 9.44 -21.99 -8.26
CA ALA A 216 9.67 -20.79 -7.46
C ALA A 216 9.91 -19.54 -8.32
N ARG A 217 10.64 -19.68 -9.44
CA ARG A 217 10.84 -18.58 -10.39
C ARG A 217 9.55 -18.14 -11.07
N ILE A 218 8.75 -19.09 -11.56
CA ILE A 218 7.46 -18.79 -12.21
C ILE A 218 6.53 -18.12 -11.20
N VAL A 219 6.46 -18.66 -9.98
CA VAL A 219 5.66 -18.08 -8.88
C VAL A 219 6.13 -16.67 -8.52
N GLY A 220 7.44 -16.43 -8.47
CA GLY A 220 8.00 -15.09 -8.24
C GLY A 220 7.56 -14.08 -9.31
N LYS A 221 7.67 -14.45 -10.59
CA LYS A 221 7.21 -13.63 -11.72
C LYS A 221 5.70 -13.37 -11.67
N MET A 222 4.91 -14.41 -11.37
CA MET A 222 3.47 -14.28 -11.23
C MET A 222 3.08 -13.43 -10.03
N SER A 223 3.81 -13.51 -8.91
CA SER A 223 3.55 -12.68 -7.72
C SER A 223 3.76 -11.20 -8.04
N ALA A 224 4.81 -10.87 -8.80
CA ALA A 224 5.02 -9.51 -9.29
C ALA A 224 3.88 -9.03 -10.22
N PHE A 225 3.39 -9.91 -11.10
CA PHE A 225 2.21 -9.61 -11.92
C PHE A 225 0.96 -9.33 -11.07
N PHE A 226 0.65 -10.18 -10.08
CA PHE A 226 -0.52 -10.00 -9.20
C PHE A 226 -0.40 -8.77 -8.29
N LEU A 227 0.83 -8.36 -7.92
CA LEU A 227 1.10 -7.10 -7.25
C LEU A 227 0.69 -5.91 -8.13
N VAL A 228 1.20 -5.84 -9.37
CA VAL A 228 0.87 -4.75 -10.30
C VAL A 228 -0.62 -4.76 -10.65
N PHE A 229 -1.20 -5.94 -10.82
CA PHE A 229 -2.63 -6.09 -11.02
C PHE A 229 -3.44 -5.59 -9.82
N GLY A 230 -3.00 -5.85 -8.59
CA GLY A 230 -3.62 -5.34 -7.37
C GLY A 230 -3.58 -3.82 -7.28
N ILE A 231 -2.44 -3.21 -7.65
CA ILE A 231 -2.29 -1.76 -7.78
C ILE A 231 -3.28 -1.20 -8.80
N ALA A 232 -3.29 -1.74 -10.02
CA ALA A 232 -4.13 -1.24 -11.11
C ALA A 232 -5.62 -1.37 -10.80
N SER A 233 -6.05 -2.54 -10.30
CA SER A 233 -7.45 -2.78 -9.92
C SER A 233 -7.89 -1.96 -8.71
N GLY A 234 -7.03 -1.79 -7.70
CA GLY A 234 -7.32 -0.94 -6.53
C GLY A 234 -7.54 0.52 -6.93
N ILE A 235 -6.63 1.07 -7.75
CA ILE A 235 -6.76 2.44 -8.27
C ILE A 235 -8.03 2.60 -9.12
N ALA A 236 -8.29 1.66 -10.04
CA ALA A 236 -9.49 1.70 -10.88
C ALA A 236 -10.79 1.66 -10.06
N CYS A 237 -10.86 0.80 -9.04
CA CYS A 237 -12.01 0.74 -8.14
C CYS A 237 -12.14 2.00 -7.30
N SER A 238 -11.03 2.64 -6.88
CA SER A 238 -11.09 3.91 -6.14
C SER A 238 -11.76 5.00 -6.99
N PHE A 239 -11.43 5.09 -8.28
CA PHE A 239 -12.10 6.04 -9.17
C PHE A 239 -13.60 5.75 -9.32
N ILE A 240 -13.99 4.47 -9.40
CA ILE A 240 -15.40 4.08 -9.47
C ILE A 240 -16.15 4.46 -8.19
N ALA A 241 -15.51 4.29 -7.03
CA ALA A 241 -16.09 4.69 -5.74
C ALA A 241 -16.28 6.21 -5.64
N GLU A 242 -15.39 7.00 -6.26
CA GLU A 242 -15.47 8.47 -6.28
C GLU A 242 -16.34 9.04 -7.41
N TYR A 243 -16.53 8.32 -8.51
CA TYR A 243 -17.31 8.75 -9.66
C TYR A 243 -18.73 9.24 -9.33
N PRO A 244 -19.55 8.54 -8.50
CA PRO A 244 -20.88 9.02 -8.13
C PRO A 244 -20.83 10.29 -7.25
N VAL A 245 -19.71 10.58 -6.58
CA VAL A 245 -19.52 11.80 -5.76
C VAL A 245 -19.31 13.04 -6.64
N HIS A 246 -18.62 12.90 -7.78
CA HIS A 246 -18.34 14.03 -8.66
C HIS A 246 -19.55 14.49 -9.49
N ILE A 247 -20.54 13.63 -9.75
CA ILE A 247 -21.75 14.00 -10.48
C ILE A 247 -22.70 14.84 -9.60
N GLY A 248 -22.83 14.50 -8.31
CA GLY A 248 -23.61 15.30 -7.36
C GLY A 248 -23.02 16.70 -7.12
N SER A 249 -21.70 16.82 -7.05
CA SER A 249 -21.03 18.11 -6.83
C SER A 249 -21.15 19.09 -8.01
N LYS A 250 -21.56 18.65 -9.20
CA LYS A 250 -21.79 19.51 -10.36
C LYS A 250 -23.25 19.97 -10.49
N THR A 251 -24.15 19.49 -9.63
CA THR A 251 -25.59 19.79 -9.68
C THR A 251 -26.06 20.70 -8.53
N VAL A 252 -25.15 21.31 -7.77
CA VAL A 252 -25.44 22.31 -6.73
C VAL A 252 -24.63 23.59 -6.95
#